data_AF-A0A0A6PDK7-F1
#
_entry.id   AF-A0A0A6PDK7-F1
#
_cell.length_a   1.000
_cell.length_b   1.000
_cell.length_c   1.000
_cell.angle_alpha   90.00
_cell.angle_beta   90.00
_cell.angle_gamma   90.00
#
_symmetry.space_group_name_H-M   'P 1'
#
loop_
_entity.id
_entity.type
_entity.pdbx_description
1 polymer ?
#
loop_
_entity_poly.entity_id
_entity_poly.type
_entity_poly.pdbx_seq_one_letter_code
_entity_poly.pdbx_strand_id
1 'polypeptide(L)'
;MKEHTTARYPRITPNILIGTEERVFKLALPPCQNCQTPRDNEHAKFCSHCGVILKTASTFDEIVKHDIEKLGLTKKRVQTIKKHSHISIIKDILMDHEKLRDVPGIGEIWAKRIHSRAEEYIS
;
A
#
# COMPACT_ATOMS: atom_id res chain seq x y z
N MET A 1 -3.49 55.50 14.52
CA MET A 1 -2.74 54.37 15.11
C MET A 1 -3.40 53.10 14.60
N LYS A 2 -2.68 52.24 13.87
CA LYS A 2 -3.22 50.99 13.31
C LYS A 2 -3.07 49.90 14.36
N GLU A 3 -4.20 49.34 14.80
CA GLU A 3 -4.23 48.25 15.79
C GLU A 3 -3.70 46.96 15.16
N HIS A 4 -2.69 46.36 15.78
CA HIS A 4 -2.18 45.05 15.41
C HIS A 4 -3.05 43.98 16.07
N THR A 5 -3.93 43.33 15.30
CA THR A 5 -4.64 42.12 15.74
C THR A 5 -3.66 40.99 15.98
N THR A 6 -3.48 40.60 17.23
CA THR A 6 -2.70 39.42 17.63
C THR A 6 -3.43 38.16 17.20
N ALA A 7 -2.78 37.30 16.40
CA ALA A 7 -3.32 36.01 16.03
C ALA A 7 -3.45 35.14 17.29
N ARG A 8 -4.69 34.94 17.75
CA ARG A 8 -5.01 34.08 18.89
C ARG A 8 -5.00 32.63 18.41
N TYR A 9 -3.99 31.86 18.78
CA TYR A 9 -3.95 30.41 18.56
C TYR A 9 -4.65 29.71 19.74
N PRO A 10 -5.92 29.27 19.62
CA PRO A 10 -6.59 28.56 20.71
C PRO A 10 -5.86 27.24 20.98
N ARG A 11 -5.75 26.85 22.27
CA ARG A 11 -5.24 25.53 22.62
C ARG A 11 -6.17 24.47 22.06
N ILE A 12 -5.64 23.59 21.23
CA ILE A 12 -6.37 22.46 20.67
C ILE A 12 -6.56 21.43 21.79
N THR A 13 -7.80 21.25 22.23
CA THR A 13 -8.19 20.17 23.14
C THR A 13 -9.06 19.16 22.36
N PRO A 14 -9.06 17.87 22.73
CA PRO A 14 -9.83 16.84 22.01
C PRO A 14 -11.31 17.18 21.88
N ASN A 15 -11.89 17.85 22.87
CA ASN A 15 -13.29 18.30 22.85
C ASN A 15 -13.57 19.35 21.75
N ILE A 16 -12.58 20.19 21.41
CA ILE A 16 -12.68 21.17 20.31
C ILE A 16 -12.58 20.45 18.96
N LEU A 17 -11.78 19.38 18.85
CA LEU A 17 -11.59 18.64 17.61
C LEU A 17 -12.78 17.74 17.26
N ILE A 18 -13.40 17.11 18.25
CA ILE A 18 -14.48 16.13 18.05
C ILE A 18 -15.86 16.82 18.03
N GLY A 19 -16.00 17.97 18.70
CA GLY A 19 -17.29 18.63 18.92
C GLY A 19 -18.11 17.92 20.00
N THR A 20 -19.33 18.41 20.25
CA THR A 20 -20.28 17.86 21.24
C THR A 20 -21.09 16.67 20.72
N GLU A 21 -20.81 16.21 19.50
CA GLU A 21 -21.55 15.14 18.84
C GLU A 21 -20.78 13.83 18.99
N GLU A 22 -21.39 12.83 19.63
CA GLU A 22 -20.91 11.45 19.61
C GLU A 22 -21.10 10.86 18.20
N ARG A 23 -20.24 11.27 17.27
CA ARG A 23 -20.16 10.62 15.97
C ARG A 23 -19.61 9.23 16.21
N VAL A 24 -20.45 8.22 16.02
CA VAL A 24 -20.03 6.82 16.05
C VAL A 24 -19.03 6.64 14.91
N PHE A 25 -17.73 6.64 15.25
CA PHE A 25 -16.66 6.32 14.33
C PHE A 25 -16.74 4.82 14.01
N LYS A 26 -17.60 4.48 13.06
CA LYS A 26 -17.64 3.12 12.52
C LYS A 26 -16.36 2.93 11.70
N LEU A 27 -15.62 1.88 12.03
CA LEU A 27 -14.51 1.43 11.20
C LEU A 27 -15.07 1.17 9.80
N ALA A 28 -14.46 1.81 8.79
CA ALA A 28 -14.81 1.59 7.39
C ALA A 28 -14.28 0.22 6.96
N LEU A 29 -14.99 -0.84 7.34
CA LEU A 29 -14.62 -2.20 6.96
C LEU A 29 -14.91 -2.41 5.47
N PRO A 30 -14.03 -3.11 4.75
CA PRO A 30 -14.25 -3.40 3.34
C PRO A 30 -15.52 -4.26 3.19
N PRO A 31 -16.36 -3.97 2.19
CA PRO A 31 -17.56 -4.76 1.93
C PRO A 31 -17.20 -6.17 1.43
N CYS A 32 -18.18 -7.07 1.41
CA CYS A 32 -17.99 -8.40 0.87
C CYS A 32 -17.56 -8.36 -0.61
N GLN A 33 -16.50 -9.10 -0.97
CA GLN A 33 -15.99 -9.18 -2.34
C GLN A 33 -16.98 -9.78 -3.35
N ASN A 34 -18.01 -10.50 -2.89
CA ASN A 34 -19.01 -11.15 -3.75
C ASN A 34 -20.34 -10.38 -3.80
N CYS A 35 -20.94 -10.08 -2.65
CA CYS A 35 -22.27 -9.47 -2.57
C CYS A 35 -22.27 -7.98 -2.19
N GLN A 36 -21.10 -7.39 -1.97
CA GLN A 36 -20.90 -5.97 -1.59
C GLN A 36 -21.62 -5.52 -0.30
N THR A 37 -22.21 -6.45 0.46
CA THR A 37 -22.81 -6.14 1.75
C THR A 37 -21.72 -5.61 2.70
N PRO A 38 -21.98 -4.50 3.42
CA PRO A 38 -21.04 -3.98 4.41
C PRO A 38 -20.79 -5.03 5.49
N ARG A 39 -19.56 -5.07 5.98
CA ARG A 39 -19.15 -6.03 7.01
C ARG A 39 -19.48 -5.45 8.39
N ASP A 40 -20.24 -6.20 9.17
CA ASP A 40 -20.64 -5.76 10.53
C ASP A 40 -19.51 -5.92 11.55
N ASN A 41 -18.61 -6.89 11.35
CA ASN A 41 -17.56 -7.24 12.28
C ASN A 41 -16.24 -7.56 11.56
N GLU A 42 -15.14 -6.95 12.03
CA GLU A 42 -13.79 -7.17 11.54
C GLU A 42 -13.34 -8.64 11.63
N HIS A 43 -13.78 -9.40 12.64
CA HIS A 43 -13.37 -10.79 12.82
C HIS A 43 -14.24 -11.81 12.07
N ALA A 44 -15.25 -11.37 11.31
CA ALA A 44 -16.16 -12.25 10.58
C ALA A 44 -15.43 -13.04 9.46
N LYS A 45 -15.25 -14.36 9.63
CA LYS A 45 -14.61 -15.20 8.61
C LYS A 45 -15.47 -15.42 7.36
N PHE A 46 -16.79 -15.28 7.49
CA PHE A 46 -17.77 -15.48 6.44
C PHE A 46 -18.71 -14.29 6.36
N CYS A 47 -19.27 -14.03 5.18
CA CYS A 47 -20.27 -13.00 5.00
C CYS A 47 -21.60 -13.45 5.60
N SER A 48 -22.20 -12.63 6.47
CA SER A 48 -23.52 -12.88 7.07
C SER A 48 -24.66 -12.98 6.05
N HIS A 49 -24.48 -12.40 4.86
CA HIS A 49 -25.50 -12.38 3.81
C HIS A 49 -25.34 -13.51 2.78
N CYS A 50 -24.12 -13.71 2.24
CA CYS A 50 -23.89 -14.68 1.15
C CYS A 50 -23.12 -15.94 1.56
N GLY A 51 -22.65 -16.05 2.82
CA GLY A 51 -21.90 -17.21 3.31
C GLY A 51 -20.49 -17.39 2.72
N VAL A 52 -20.05 -16.53 1.81
CA VAL A 52 -18.70 -16.61 1.21
C VAL A 52 -17.63 -16.26 2.25
N ILE A 53 -16.50 -16.97 2.19
CA ILE A 53 -15.32 -16.69 3.02
C ILE A 53 -14.84 -15.27 2.72
N LEU A 54 -14.82 -14.42 3.74
CA LEU A 54 -14.29 -13.07 3.66
C LEU A 54 -12.77 -13.16 3.71
N LYS A 55 -12.13 -12.93 2.56
CA LYS A 55 -10.69 -12.77 2.51
C LYS A 55 -10.33 -11.42 3.14
N THR A 56 -9.59 -11.46 4.23
CA THR A 56 -8.80 -10.30 4.67
C THR A 56 -7.68 -10.18 3.65
N ALA A 57 -7.92 -9.44 2.56
CA ALA A 57 -6.85 -9.08 1.67
C ALA A 57 -5.88 -8.22 2.49
N SER A 58 -4.74 -8.80 2.87
CA SER A 58 -3.67 -8.01 3.44
C SER A 58 -3.25 -7.02 2.35
N THR A 59 -3.28 -5.73 2.66
CA THR A 59 -2.81 -4.69 1.73
C THR A 59 -1.40 -5.01 1.23
N PHE A 60 -0.58 -5.62 2.08
CA PHE A 60 0.73 -6.15 1.73
C PHE A 60 0.69 -7.20 0.61
N ASP A 61 -0.20 -8.19 0.69
CA ASP A 61 -0.30 -9.26 -0.32
C ASP A 61 -0.74 -8.74 -1.69
N GLU A 62 -1.50 -7.64 -1.71
CA GLU A 62 -1.86 -6.94 -2.93
C GLU A 62 -0.66 -6.16 -3.48
N ILE A 63 0.02 -5.36 -2.64
CA ILE A 63 1.19 -4.55 -3.00
C ILE A 63 2.29 -5.42 -3.62
N VAL A 64 2.61 -6.55 -2.99
CA VAL A 64 3.69 -7.45 -3.41
C VAL A 64 3.43 -8.13 -4.77
N LYS A 65 2.15 -8.23 -5.18
CA LYS A 65 1.74 -8.77 -6.50
C LYS A 65 1.73 -7.72 -7.61
N HIS A 66 2.03 -6.46 -7.31
CA HIS A 66 2.10 -5.43 -8.34
C HIS A 66 3.26 -5.72 -9.31
N ASP A 67 3.09 -5.26 -10.55
CA ASP A 67 4.10 -5.36 -11.60
C ASP A 67 5.31 -4.47 -11.27
N ILE A 68 6.51 -4.92 -11.65
CA ILE A 68 7.77 -4.17 -11.55
C ILE A 68 7.70 -2.75 -12.17
N GLU A 69 6.79 -2.52 -13.12
CA GLU A 69 6.54 -1.19 -13.72
C GLU A 69 6.15 -0.12 -12.68
N LYS A 70 5.55 -0.52 -11.55
CA LYS A 70 5.14 0.39 -10.48
C LYS A 70 6.31 0.96 -9.68
N LEU A 71 7.51 0.37 -9.77
CA LEU A 71 8.72 0.82 -9.06
C LEU A 71 9.37 2.07 -9.65
N GLY A 72 8.77 2.68 -10.68
CA GLY A 72 9.31 3.91 -11.31
C GLY A 72 10.63 3.69 -12.05
N LEU A 73 10.90 2.46 -12.50
CA LEU A 73 12.07 2.15 -13.33
C LEU A 73 11.87 2.63 -14.77
N THR A 74 12.96 2.88 -15.48
CA THR A 74 12.90 3.23 -16.90
C THR A 74 12.32 2.06 -17.71
N LYS A 75 11.39 2.34 -18.64
CA LYS A 75 10.75 1.31 -19.49
C LYS A 75 11.72 0.32 -20.14
N LYS A 76 12.87 0.83 -20.63
CA LYS A 76 13.94 -0.01 -21.20
C LYS A 76 14.44 -1.08 -20.22
N ARG A 77 14.70 -0.70 -18.97
CA ARG A 77 15.17 -1.65 -17.95
C ARG A 77 14.12 -2.66 -17.57
N VAL A 78 12.88 -2.24 -17.40
CA VAL A 78 11.78 -3.16 -17.11
C VAL A 78 11.66 -4.21 -18.22
N GLN A 79 11.73 -3.78 -19.48
CA GLN A 79 11.72 -4.70 -20.62
C GLN A 79 12.92 -5.64 -20.63
N THR A 80 14.13 -5.15 -20.33
CA THR A 80 15.32 -6.02 -20.24
C THR A 80 15.17 -7.05 -19.13
N ILE A 81 14.68 -6.65 -17.95
CA ILE A 81 14.43 -7.57 -16.82
C ILE A 81 13.40 -8.64 -17.22
N LYS A 82 12.24 -8.23 -17.77
CA LYS A 82 11.18 -9.15 -18.21
C LYS A 82 11.62 -10.08 -19.35
N LYS A 83 12.60 -9.67 -20.18
CA LYS A 83 13.13 -10.49 -21.29
C LYS A 83 14.17 -11.50 -20.87
N HIS A 84 15.04 -11.13 -19.92
CA HIS A 84 16.20 -11.93 -19.53
C HIS A 84 16.01 -12.66 -18.19
N SER A 85 14.89 -12.44 -17.50
CA SER A 85 14.57 -13.09 -16.23
C SER A 85 13.07 -13.37 -16.11
N HIS A 86 12.70 -14.21 -15.14
CA HIS A 86 11.30 -14.49 -14.80
C HIS A 86 10.69 -13.46 -13.83
N ILE A 87 11.45 -12.40 -13.49
CA ILE A 87 11.05 -11.39 -12.50
C ILE A 87 10.02 -10.48 -13.15
N SER A 88 8.78 -10.55 -12.67
CA SER A 88 7.65 -9.78 -13.19
C SER A 88 6.93 -8.97 -12.11
N ILE A 89 6.91 -9.48 -10.88
CA ILE A 89 6.26 -8.85 -9.73
C ILE A 89 7.27 -8.37 -8.69
N ILE A 90 6.83 -7.45 -7.83
CA ILE A 90 7.66 -6.90 -6.75
C ILE A 90 8.13 -8.00 -5.80
N LYS A 91 7.31 -9.03 -5.55
CA LYS A 91 7.70 -10.22 -4.78
C LYS A 91 9.00 -10.85 -5.26
N ASP A 92 9.13 -11.03 -6.57
CA ASP A 92 10.26 -11.73 -7.18
C ASP A 92 11.56 -10.95 -6.93
N ILE A 93 11.48 -9.62 -6.90
CA ILE A 93 12.61 -8.74 -6.64
C ILE A 93 13.09 -8.88 -5.19
N LEU A 94 12.17 -8.97 -4.23
CA LEU A 94 12.51 -9.11 -2.81
C LEU A 94 13.12 -10.49 -2.51
N MET A 95 12.61 -11.54 -3.17
CA MET A 95 13.04 -12.91 -2.91
C MET A 95 14.32 -13.29 -3.69
N ASP A 96 14.42 -12.87 -4.95
CA ASP A 96 15.45 -13.32 -5.90
C ASP A 96 16.34 -12.15 -6.38
N HIS A 97 16.70 -11.23 -5.49
CA HIS A 97 17.49 -10.03 -5.84
C HIS A 97 18.87 -10.35 -6.43
N GLU A 98 19.42 -11.54 -6.17
CA GLU A 98 20.69 -12.00 -6.76
C GLU A 98 20.55 -12.28 -8.26
N LYS A 99 19.42 -12.84 -8.70
CA LYS A 99 19.14 -13.16 -10.11
C LYS A 99 19.02 -11.91 -10.99
N LEU A 100 18.81 -10.74 -10.39
CA LEU A 100 18.86 -9.46 -11.12
C LEU A 100 20.25 -9.18 -11.69
N ARG A 101 21.32 -9.74 -11.11
CA ARG A 101 22.69 -9.54 -11.58
C ARG A 101 23.01 -10.28 -12.88
N ASP A 102 22.23 -11.32 -13.19
CA ASP A 102 22.38 -12.10 -14.43
C ASP A 102 21.79 -11.34 -15.63
N VAL A 103 21.00 -10.30 -15.39
CA VAL A 103 20.38 -9.49 -16.44
C VAL A 103 21.42 -8.53 -17.05
N PRO A 104 21.62 -8.54 -18.38
CA PRO A 104 22.59 -7.67 -19.03
C PRO A 104 22.27 -6.19 -18.77
N GLY A 105 23.27 -5.45 -18.30
CA GLY A 105 23.15 -4.03 -17.95
C GLY A 105 22.66 -3.76 -16.52
N ILE A 106 22.51 -4.80 -15.69
CA ILE A 106 22.22 -4.70 -14.26
C ILE A 106 23.37 -5.32 -13.47
N GLY A 107 24.33 -4.48 -13.07
CA GLY A 107 25.37 -4.88 -12.12
C GLY A 107 24.90 -4.83 -10.67
N GLU A 108 25.80 -5.14 -9.74
CA GLU A 108 25.52 -5.18 -8.29
C GLU A 108 24.89 -3.87 -7.76
N ILE A 109 25.38 -2.71 -8.21
CA ILE A 109 24.87 -1.40 -7.81
C ILE A 109 23.39 -1.24 -8.21
N TRP A 110 23.05 -1.64 -9.44
CA TRP A 110 21.68 -1.53 -9.93
C TRP A 110 20.76 -2.55 -9.28
N ALA A 111 21.23 -3.78 -9.04
CA ALA A 111 20.47 -4.79 -8.31
C ALA A 111 20.10 -4.30 -6.90
N LYS A 112 21.08 -3.78 -6.14
CA LYS A 112 20.83 -3.18 -4.81
C LYS A 112 19.85 -2.01 -4.89
N ARG A 113 20.01 -1.12 -5.87
CA ARG A 113 19.12 0.04 -6.03
C ARG A 113 17.68 -0.34 -6.39
N ILE A 114 17.49 -1.41 -7.17
CA ILE A 114 16.16 -1.94 -7.51
C ILE A 114 15.54 -2.60 -6.28
N HIS A 115 16.32 -3.35 -5.51
CA HIS A 115 15.88 -3.95 -4.24
C HIS A 115 15.42 -2.89 -3.25
N SER A 116 16.25 -1.86 -2.99
CA SER A 116 15.89 -0.77 -2.07
C SER A 116 14.61 -0.05 -2.50
N ARG A 117 14.40 0.16 -3.81
CA ARG A 117 13.14 0.71 -4.31
C ARG A 117 11.93 -0.20 -4.07
N ALA A 118 12.11 -1.51 -4.14
CA ALA A 118 11.05 -2.46 -3.85
C ALA A 118 10.72 -2.46 -2.35
N GLU A 119 11.72 -2.36 -1.48
CA GLU A 119 11.54 -2.20 -0.03
C GLU A 119 10.79 -0.90 0.30
N GLU A 120 11.22 0.22 -0.29
CA GLU A 120 10.57 1.52 -0.15
C GLU A 120 9.12 1.53 -0.66
N TYR A 121 8.78 0.68 -1.62
CA TYR A 121 7.42 0.61 -2.16
C TYR A 121 6.43 -0.11 -1.22
N ILE A 122 6.94 -0.94 -0.32
CA ILE A 122 6.12 -1.75 0.59
C ILE A 122 6.03 -1.12 1.99
N SER A 123 7.02 -0.32 2.37
CA SER A 123 7.04 0.43 3.63
C SER A 123 6.20 1.70 3.58
#